data_AF-A0A1B0G2M5-F1
#
_entry.id   AF-A0A1B0G2M5-F1
#
_cell.length_a   1.000
_cell.length_b   1.000
_cell.length_c   1.000
_cell.angle_alpha   90.00
_cell.angle_beta   90.00
_cell.angle_gamma   90.00
#
_symmetry.space_group_name_H-M   'P 1'
#
loop_
_entity.id
_entity.type
_entity.pdbx_description
1 polymer ?
#
loop_
_entity_poly.entity_id
_entity_poly.type
_entity_poly.pdbx_seq_one_letter_code
_entity_poly.pdbx_strand_id
1 'polypeptide(L)'
;NCVVQRPHQSDQLIREGTSKRIYSLDDAECSELCSCGESLTLTCHALCVPFAPCRTALAFYSHASPAYQAFRGRCLCYSGRFICMKPPLGEYSLPGGVFLMLGYSSADEALLRPHTNLGVQDAVRALQQYVTTYIDNQVCYEFLHFFRIVELFLQYC
;
A
#
# COMPACT_ATOMS: atom_id res chain seq x y z
N ASN A 1 18.41 18.18 -1.07
CA ASN A 1 18.12 16.74 -0.87
C ASN A 1 18.73 16.29 0.45
N CYS A 2 17.99 15.51 1.22
CA CYS A 2 18.49 14.81 2.40
C CYS A 2 18.96 13.41 1.99
N VAL A 3 19.99 12.89 2.68
CA VAL A 3 20.50 11.53 2.47
C VAL A 3 20.21 10.71 3.73
N VAL A 4 19.60 9.55 3.57
CA VAL A 4 19.44 8.56 4.65
C VAL A 4 20.40 7.41 4.41
N GLN A 5 21.28 7.17 5.37
CA GLN A 5 22.19 6.04 5.38
C GLN A 5 21.72 5.02 6.42
N ARG A 6 21.70 3.74 6.02
CA ARG A 6 21.35 2.62 6.88
C ARG A 6 22.39 1.50 6.71
N PRO A 7 22.70 0.76 7.78
CA PRO A 7 23.53 -0.44 7.65
C PRO A 7 22.93 -1.37 6.58
N HIS A 8 23.79 -1.97 5.76
CA HIS A 8 23.40 -2.97 4.74
C HIS A 8 22.45 -2.49 3.63
N GLN A 9 22.15 -1.19 3.53
CA GLN A 9 21.32 -0.61 2.48
C GLN A 9 22.06 0.48 1.72
N SER A 10 21.68 0.68 0.46
CA SER A 10 22.18 1.81 -0.32
C SER A 10 21.58 3.13 0.18
N ASP A 11 22.37 4.20 0.03
CA ASP A 11 21.98 5.56 0.38
C ASP A 11 20.66 5.96 -0.29
N GLN A 12 19.70 6.40 0.53
CA GLN A 12 18.40 6.84 0.06
C GLN A 12 18.36 8.37 -0.03
N LEU A 13 18.19 8.89 -1.24
CA LEU A 13 18.00 10.32 -1.48
C LEU A 13 16.52 10.69 -1.32
N ILE A 14 16.26 11.72 -0.51
CA ILE A 14 14.93 12.30 -0.31
C ILE A 14 14.98 13.75 -0.78
N ARG A 15 14.08 14.10 -1.70
CA ARG A 15 13.97 15.47 -2.20
C ARG A 15 13.42 16.37 -1.10
N GLU A 16 13.88 17.61 -1.07
CA GLU A 16 13.34 18.62 -0.17
C GLU A 16 11.82 18.77 -0.36
N GLY A 17 11.09 18.85 0.75
CA GLY A 17 9.63 18.90 0.76
C GLY A 17 8.94 17.55 0.53
N THR A 18 9.69 16.45 0.42
CA THR A 18 9.11 15.11 0.23
C THR A 18 9.45 14.15 1.36
N SER A 19 8.67 13.07 1.42
CA SER A 19 8.85 11.97 2.37
C SER A 19 9.03 10.66 1.63
N LYS A 20 9.80 9.74 2.22
CA LYS A 20 10.04 8.40 1.69
C LYS A 20 9.93 7.38 2.81
N ARG A 21 9.16 6.31 2.58
CA ARG A 21 9.13 5.14 3.46
C ARG A 21 10.34 4.25 3.13
N ILE A 22 11.11 3.91 4.15
CA ILE A 22 12.31 3.06 4.08
C ILE A 22 12.00 1.81 4.89
N TYR A 23 12.03 0.64 4.24
CA TYR A 23 11.81 -0.64 4.91
C TYR A 23 13.14 -1.15 5.44
N SER A 24 13.19 -1.66 6.67
CA SER A 24 14.42 -2.25 7.21
C SER A 24 14.70 -3.60 6.54
N LEU A 25 15.97 -3.94 6.29
CA LEU A 25 16.36 -5.30 5.85
C LEU A 25 16.45 -6.28 7.02
N ASP A 26 16.79 -5.77 8.20
CA ASP A 26 17.05 -6.58 9.39
C ASP A 26 15.76 -6.87 10.16
N ASP A 27 14.73 -6.03 9.97
CA ASP A 27 13.44 -6.14 10.61
C ASP A 27 12.32 -5.92 9.59
N ALA A 28 11.74 -7.02 9.10
CA ALA A 28 10.65 -6.96 8.13
C ALA A 28 9.35 -6.34 8.69
N GLU A 29 9.25 -6.16 10.01
CA GLU A 29 8.05 -5.71 10.73
C GLU A 29 8.05 -4.19 10.93
N CYS A 30 9.24 -3.58 10.90
CA CYS A 30 9.42 -2.15 11.08
C CYS A 30 9.91 -1.48 9.79
N SER A 31 9.30 -0.33 9.53
CA SER A 31 9.73 0.60 8.48
C SER A 31 9.88 1.98 9.08
N GLU A 32 10.52 2.90 8.39
CA GLU A 32 10.64 4.28 8.81
C GLU A 32 10.05 5.19 7.74
N LEU A 33 9.30 6.20 8.16
CA LEU A 33 8.94 7.31 7.28
C LEU A 33 9.92 8.45 7.52
N CYS A 34 10.76 8.71 6.54
CA CYS A 34 11.72 9.80 6.57
C CYS A 34 11.24 10.97 5.72
N SER A 35 11.30 12.19 6.26
CA SER A 35 10.87 13.44 5.63
C SER A 35 12.04 14.42 5.59
N CYS A 36 12.22 15.07 4.43
CA CYS A 36 13.22 16.12 4.25
C CYS A 36 12.52 17.48 4.27
N GLY A 37 12.67 18.22 5.37
CA GLY A 37 12.11 19.57 5.50
C GLY A 37 12.82 20.61 4.63
N GLU A 38 12.22 21.80 4.52
CA GLU A 38 12.74 22.94 3.73
C GLU A 38 14.13 23.42 4.21
N SER A 39 14.46 23.20 5.48
CA SER A 39 15.80 23.48 6.04
C SER A 39 16.82 22.36 5.82
N LEU A 40 16.56 21.41 4.90
CA LEU A 40 17.35 20.17 4.72
C LEU A 40 17.47 19.33 5.99
N THR A 41 16.53 19.49 6.92
CA THR A 41 16.47 18.73 8.16
C THR A 41 15.77 17.40 7.89
N LEU A 42 16.51 16.30 8.08
CA LEU A 42 16.00 14.95 7.98
C LEU A 42 15.31 14.56 9.29
N THR A 43 14.05 14.14 9.19
CA THR A 43 13.28 13.56 10.31
C THR A 43 12.81 12.17 9.92
N CYS A 44 13.00 11.18 10.78
CA CYS A 44 12.56 9.81 10.53
C CYS A 44 11.72 9.29 11.69
N HIS A 45 10.59 8.68 11.37
CA HIS A 45 9.67 8.10 12.34
C HIS A 45 9.57 6.61 12.11
N ALA A 46 9.83 5.82 13.14
CA ALA A 46 9.64 4.38 13.10
C ALA A 46 8.14 4.04 13.06
N LEU A 47 7.78 3.19 12.12
CA LEU A 47 6.45 2.67 11.85
C LEU A 47 6.53 1.15 11.95
N CYS A 48 6.24 0.65 13.14
CA CYS A 48 6.21 -0.77 13.45
C CYS A 48 4.77 -1.22 13.60
N VAL A 49 4.34 -2.10 12.70
CA VAL A 49 2.95 -2.57 12.68
C VAL A 49 2.82 -3.74 13.65
N PRO A 50 1.77 -3.82 14.48
CA PRO A 50 1.66 -4.91 15.45
C PRO A 50 1.67 -6.29 14.79
N PHE A 51 2.54 -7.17 15.28
CA PHE A 51 2.60 -8.57 14.89
C PHE A 51 1.44 -9.34 15.53
N ALA A 52 0.27 -9.26 14.90
CA ALA A 52 -0.93 -9.95 15.33
C ALA A 52 -1.37 -11.00 14.29
N PRO A 53 -1.63 -12.26 14.71
CA PRO A 53 -2.15 -13.28 13.82
C PRO A 53 -3.62 -13.00 13.48
N CYS A 54 -4.03 -13.37 12.27
CA CYS A 54 -5.43 -13.30 11.86
C CYS A 54 -6.14 -14.61 12.23
N ARG A 55 -7.33 -14.50 12.81
CA ARG A 55 -8.13 -15.64 13.25
C ARG A 55 -9.37 -15.81 12.37
N THR A 56 -9.66 -17.04 11.99
CA THR A 56 -10.96 -17.45 11.43
C THR A 56 -11.66 -18.41 12.40
N ALA A 57 -12.85 -18.89 12.03
CA ALA A 57 -13.53 -19.93 12.81
C ALA A 57 -12.75 -21.26 12.84
N LEU A 58 -11.87 -21.50 11.87
CA LEU A 58 -11.23 -22.81 11.64
C LEU A 58 -9.70 -22.79 11.81
N ALA A 59 -9.05 -21.63 11.71
CA ALA A 59 -7.59 -21.55 11.69
C ALA A 59 -7.03 -20.20 12.17
N PHE A 60 -5.72 -20.21 12.46
CA PHE A 60 -4.91 -19.02 12.69
C PHE A 60 -3.89 -18.86 11.57
N TYR A 61 -3.67 -17.62 11.16
CA TYR A 61 -2.75 -17.24 10.10
C TYR A 61 -1.71 -16.28 10.69
N SER A 62 -0.43 -16.59 10.52
CA SER A 62 0.66 -15.71 10.94
C SER A 62 0.61 -14.38 10.19
N HIS A 63 1.16 -13.31 10.78
CA HIS A 63 1.31 -12.03 10.09
C HIS A 63 2.08 -12.21 8.77
N ALA A 64 1.70 -11.45 7.74
CA ALA A 64 2.20 -11.52 6.38
C ALA A 64 1.99 -12.87 5.65
N SER A 65 1.23 -13.80 6.24
CA SER A 65 0.93 -15.08 5.56
C SER A 65 -0.20 -14.92 4.53
N PRO A 66 -0.12 -15.65 3.40
CA PRO A 66 -1.22 -15.71 2.45
C PRO A 66 -2.39 -16.51 3.03
N ALA A 67 -3.60 -16.09 2.65
CA ALA A 67 -4.84 -16.78 3.01
C ALA A 67 -5.82 -16.77 1.83
N TYR A 68 -6.86 -17.58 1.93
CA TYR A 68 -7.99 -17.56 1.00
C TYR A 68 -9.28 -17.44 1.81
N GLN A 69 -10.13 -16.48 1.44
CA GLN A 69 -11.43 -16.28 2.07
C GLN A 69 -12.52 -16.48 1.02
N ALA A 70 -13.52 -17.29 1.35
CA ALA A 70 -14.65 -17.57 0.46
C ALA A 70 -15.30 -16.26 -0.01
N PHE A 71 -15.61 -16.17 -1.31
CA PHE A 71 -16.17 -14.99 -1.98
C PHE A 71 -15.31 -13.72 -1.98
N ARG A 72 -14.21 -13.69 -1.22
CA ARG A 72 -13.27 -12.57 -1.15
C ARG A 72 -11.98 -12.79 -1.94
N GLY A 73 -11.65 -14.05 -2.25
CA GLY A 73 -10.48 -14.44 -3.05
C GLY A 73 -9.20 -14.56 -2.22
N ARG A 74 -8.06 -14.28 -2.85
CA ARG A 74 -6.75 -14.25 -2.18
C ARG A 74 -6.73 -13.11 -1.16
N CYS A 75 -6.16 -13.38 0.00
CA CYS A 75 -5.97 -12.40 1.06
C CYS A 75 -4.56 -12.47 1.62
N LEU A 76 -4.14 -11.40 2.26
CA LEU A 76 -2.96 -11.30 3.10
C LEU A 76 -3.43 -11.12 4.55
N CYS A 77 -2.92 -11.96 5.46
CA CYS A 77 -3.07 -11.68 6.88
C CYS A 77 -2.10 -10.55 7.27
N TYR A 78 -2.63 -9.45 7.76
CA TYR A 78 -1.84 -8.29 8.11
C TYR A 78 -2.37 -7.64 9.39
N SER A 79 -1.55 -7.67 10.44
CA SER A 79 -1.85 -7.10 11.77
C SER A 79 -3.25 -7.48 12.28
N GLY A 80 -3.55 -8.78 12.32
CA GLY A 80 -4.82 -9.31 12.84
C GLY A 80 -6.03 -9.16 11.91
N ARG A 81 -5.87 -8.57 10.72
CA ARG A 81 -6.94 -8.38 9.74
C ARG A 81 -6.57 -8.97 8.38
N PHE A 82 -7.58 -9.44 7.65
CA PHE A 82 -7.38 -9.90 6.27
C PHE A 82 -7.58 -8.76 5.28
N ILE A 83 -6.54 -8.48 4.49
CA ILE A 83 -6.60 -7.60 3.32
C ILE A 83 -6.83 -8.51 2.11
N CYS A 84 -7.99 -8.39 1.46
CA CYS A 84 -8.41 -9.32 0.40
C CYS A 84 -8.60 -8.61 -0.94
N MET A 85 -8.58 -9.39 -2.03
CA MET A 85 -8.88 -8.90 -3.38
C MET A 85 -10.28 -8.27 -3.49
N LYS A 86 -11.27 -8.82 -2.79
CA LYS A 86 -12.65 -8.29 -2.78
C LYS A 86 -13.10 -7.89 -1.37
N PRO A 87 -13.97 -6.86 -1.27
CA PRO A 87 -14.67 -6.57 -0.03
C PRO A 87 -15.58 -7.75 0.38
N PRO A 88 -16.03 -7.80 1.65
CA PRO A 88 -17.10 -8.68 2.07
C PRO A 88 -18.36 -8.53 1.19
N LEU A 89 -19.11 -9.62 1.06
CA LEU A 89 -20.39 -9.61 0.34
C LEU A 89 -21.36 -8.62 0.99
N GLY A 90 -22.07 -7.84 0.17
CA GLY A 90 -23.03 -6.85 0.63
C GLY A 90 -22.45 -5.48 0.95
N GLU A 91 -21.12 -5.33 1.01
CA GLU A 91 -20.48 -4.02 1.21
C GLU A 91 -20.33 -3.20 -0.09
N TYR A 92 -20.65 -3.79 -1.24
CA TYR A 92 -20.56 -3.11 -2.53
C TYR A 92 -21.67 -3.56 -3.48
N SER A 93 -22.16 -2.61 -4.27
CA SER A 93 -23.01 -2.84 -5.44
C SER A 93 -22.44 -2.01 -6.56
N LEU A 94 -21.94 -2.68 -7.60
CA LEU A 94 -21.28 -2.03 -8.72
C LEU A 94 -22.20 -2.13 -9.95
N PRO A 95 -22.38 -1.03 -10.70
CA PRO A 95 -23.01 -1.11 -12.01
C PRO A 95 -22.11 -1.90 -12.99
N GLY A 96 -22.57 -2.13 -14.22
CA GLY A 96 -21.68 -2.65 -15.27
C GLY A 96 -20.50 -1.71 -15.49
N GLY A 97 -19.27 -2.24 -15.48
CA GLY A 97 -18.02 -1.46 -15.52
C GLY A 97 -16.81 -2.23 -14.99
N VAL A 98 -15.58 -1.72 -15.22
CA VAL A 98 -14.39 -2.20 -14.49
C VAL A 98 -14.18 -1.36 -13.26
N PHE A 99 -13.80 -2.05 -12.21
CA PHE A 99 -13.50 -1.46 -10.94
C PHE A 99 -12.17 -2.01 -10.45
N LEU A 100 -11.33 -1.12 -9.95
CA LEU A 100 -10.16 -1.49 -9.17
C LEU A 100 -10.53 -1.47 -7.70
N MET A 101 -10.36 -2.62 -7.05
CA MET A 101 -10.48 -2.73 -5.60
C MET A 101 -9.09 -2.60 -4.98
N LEU A 102 -8.93 -1.63 -4.09
CA LEU A 102 -7.68 -1.39 -3.37
C LEU A 102 -7.84 -1.80 -1.92
N GLY A 103 -7.10 -2.82 -1.51
CA GLY A 103 -6.98 -3.21 -0.11
C GLY A 103 -5.90 -2.39 0.58
N TYR A 104 -6.16 -1.95 1.81
CA TYR A 104 -5.18 -1.23 2.62
C TYR A 104 -5.18 -1.73 4.06
N SER A 105 -4.08 -1.50 4.77
CA SER A 105 -3.95 -1.76 6.20
C SER A 105 -4.43 -0.55 6.98
N SER A 106 -5.52 -0.68 7.74
CA SER A 106 -5.97 0.37 8.65
C SER A 106 -4.96 0.64 9.78
N ALA A 107 -4.15 -0.37 10.13
CA ALA A 107 -3.08 -0.20 11.10
C ALA A 107 -1.96 0.69 10.55
N ASP A 108 -1.56 0.49 9.28
CA ASP A 108 -0.56 1.35 8.64
C ASP A 108 -1.09 2.76 8.44
N GLU A 109 -2.34 2.90 8.01
CA GLU A 109 -2.95 4.23 7.86
C GLU A 109 -2.93 4.98 9.20
N ALA A 110 -3.27 4.32 10.31
CA ALA A 110 -3.24 4.94 11.63
C ALA A 110 -1.83 5.37 12.06
N LEU A 111 -0.79 4.63 11.67
CA LEU A 111 0.61 4.98 11.93
C LEU A 111 1.12 6.10 11.02
N LEU A 112 0.67 6.16 9.77
CA LEU A 112 1.12 7.14 8.77
C LEU A 112 0.43 8.50 8.93
N ARG A 113 -0.87 8.49 9.25
CA ARG A 113 -1.71 9.69 9.26
C ARG A 113 -1.18 10.83 10.14
N PRO A 114 -0.60 10.60 11.34
CA PRO A 114 -0.01 11.67 12.15
C PRO A 114 1.18 12.38 11.49
N HIS A 115 1.84 11.73 10.53
CA HIS A 115 3.05 12.25 9.89
C HIS A 115 2.79 12.76 8.47
N THR A 116 1.78 12.24 7.78
CA THR A 116 1.44 12.65 6.40
C THR A 116 0.25 13.58 6.34
N ASN A 117 -0.64 13.57 7.35
CA ASN A 117 -1.98 14.16 7.29
C ASN A 117 -2.84 13.66 6.11
N LEU A 118 -2.45 12.55 5.48
CA LEU A 118 -3.17 11.94 4.37
C LEU A 118 -3.85 10.67 4.83
N GLY A 119 -5.12 10.52 4.46
CA GLY A 119 -5.87 9.28 4.62
C GLY A 119 -5.98 8.51 3.31
N VAL A 120 -6.59 7.33 3.39
CA VAL A 120 -6.83 6.49 2.22
C VAL A 120 -7.68 7.18 1.16
N GLN A 121 -8.66 7.99 1.57
CA GLN A 121 -9.52 8.74 0.63
C GLN A 121 -8.73 9.77 -0.20
N ASP A 122 -7.69 10.37 0.37
CA ASP A 122 -6.82 11.32 -0.33
C ASP A 122 -5.96 10.58 -1.36
N ALA A 123 -5.45 9.41 -1.01
CA ALA A 123 -4.71 8.55 -1.92
C ALA A 123 -5.59 8.05 -3.09
N VAL A 124 -6.84 7.66 -2.82
CA VAL A 124 -7.80 7.26 -3.85
C VAL A 124 -8.05 8.41 -4.83
N ARG A 125 -8.25 9.63 -4.32
CA ARG A 125 -8.46 10.81 -5.17
C ARG A 125 -7.25 11.11 -6.06
N ALA A 126 -6.04 11.04 -5.50
CA ALA A 126 -4.81 11.24 -6.27
C ALA A 126 -4.65 10.19 -7.38
N LEU A 127 -4.95 8.93 -7.09
CA LEU A 127 -4.94 7.85 -8.09
C LEU A 127 -5.98 8.07 -9.18
N GLN A 128 -7.20 8.48 -8.82
CA GLN A 128 -8.23 8.81 -9.81
C GLN A 128 -7.77 9.93 -10.74
N GLN A 129 -7.22 11.01 -10.19
CA GLN A 129 -6.70 12.12 -10.99
C GLN A 129 -5.56 11.68 -11.91
N TYR A 130 -4.64 10.84 -11.42
CA TYR A 130 -3.57 10.29 -12.23
C TYR A 130 -4.11 9.46 -13.40
N VAL A 131 -5.03 8.53 -13.12
CA VAL A 131 -5.67 7.70 -14.15
C VAL A 131 -6.37 8.55 -15.20
N THR A 132 -7.17 9.55 -14.80
CA THR A 132 -7.87 10.44 -15.73
C THR A 132 -6.91 11.29 -16.57
N THR A 133 -5.73 11.64 -16.04
CA THR A 133 -4.77 12.51 -16.74
C THR A 133 -3.90 11.74 -17.74
N TYR A 134 -3.54 10.49 -17.43
CA TYR A 134 -2.54 9.74 -18.22
C TYR A 134 -3.13 8.62 -19.07
N ILE A 135 -4.36 8.16 -18.79
CA ILE A 135 -5.05 7.17 -19.61
C ILE A 135 -5.98 7.91 -20.59
N ASP A 136 -5.43 8.34 -21.72
CA ASP A 136 -6.22 8.77 -22.88
C ASP A 136 -6.45 7.57 -23.83
N ASN A 137 -7.47 7.65 -24.68
CA ASN A 137 -8.08 6.56 -25.46
C ASN A 137 -7.17 5.79 -26.45
N GLN A 138 -5.86 6.04 -26.48
CA GLN A 138 -4.93 5.57 -27.51
C GLN A 138 -3.94 4.46 -27.08
N VAL A 139 -3.93 4.01 -25.82
CA VAL A 139 -2.88 3.10 -25.28
C VAL A 139 -3.40 1.66 -25.01
N CYS A 140 -4.55 1.28 -25.59
CA CYS A 140 -5.22 0.02 -25.26
C CYS A 140 -4.58 -1.29 -25.80
N TYR A 141 -3.57 -1.24 -26.66
CA TYR A 141 -3.17 -2.43 -27.46
C TYR A 141 -1.88 -3.15 -27.04
N GLU A 142 -0.98 -2.55 -26.24
CA GLU A 142 0.37 -3.11 -26.04
C GLU A 142 0.71 -3.58 -24.60
N PHE A 143 -0.18 -3.39 -23.63
CA PHE A 143 0.16 -3.53 -22.20
C PHE A 143 0.05 -4.95 -21.58
N LEU A 144 -0.03 -6.01 -22.39
CA LEU A 144 -0.37 -7.36 -21.91
C LEU A 144 0.79 -8.22 -21.36
N HIS A 145 2.06 -7.76 -21.33
CA HIS A 145 3.19 -8.70 -21.16
C HIS A 145 4.17 -8.50 -19.99
N PHE A 146 4.01 -7.55 -19.04
CA PHE A 146 5.19 -7.11 -18.25
C PHE A 146 5.20 -7.07 -16.70
N PHE A 147 4.15 -7.27 -15.88
CA PHE A 147 4.29 -6.96 -14.44
C PHE A 147 3.88 -8.06 -13.43
N ARG A 148 4.86 -8.50 -12.62
CA ARG A 148 4.78 -9.62 -11.65
C ARG A 148 4.91 -9.26 -10.16
N ILE A 149 4.88 -7.98 -9.73
CA ILE A 149 5.11 -7.63 -8.29
C ILE A 149 4.10 -6.64 -7.66
N VAL A 150 3.17 -6.06 -8.43
CA VAL A 150 1.98 -5.41 -7.87
C VAL A 150 0.82 -5.85 -8.76
N GLU A 151 -0.18 -6.57 -8.23
CA GLU A 151 -1.39 -6.92 -8.99
C GLU A 151 -2.25 -5.65 -9.15
N LEU A 152 -1.75 -4.77 -10.02
CA LEU A 152 -2.43 -3.66 -10.67
C LEU A 152 -3.02 -4.23 -11.96
N PHE A 153 -4.33 -4.46 -11.99
CA PHE A 153 -5.07 -4.52 -13.24
C PHE A 153 -6.35 -3.72 -13.10
N LEU A 154 -6.35 -2.58 -13.78
CA LEU A 154 -7.51 -1.78 -14.09
C LEU A 154 -7.43 -1.60 -15.60
N GLN A 155 -8.24 -2.36 -16.34
CA GLN A 155 -8.85 -1.79 -17.53
C GLN A 155 -10.06 -2.62 -17.96
N TYR A 156 -11.22 -1.97 -17.98
CA TYR A 156 -12.13 -2.16 -19.09
C TYR A 156 -11.42 -1.57 -20.28
N CYS A 157 -11.15 -2.45 -21.25
CA CYS A 157 -11.97 -2.37 -22.44
C CYS A 157 -13.45 -2.50 -22.05
#